data_AF-A0A662ZB55-F1
#
_entry.id   AF-A0A662ZB55-F1
#
_cell.length_a   1.000
_cell.length_b   1.000
_cell.length_c   1.000
_cell.angle_alpha   90.00
_cell.angle_beta   90.00
_cell.angle_gamma   90.00
#
_symmetry.space_group_name_H-M   'P 1'
#
loop_
_entity.id
_entity.type
_entity.pdbx_description
1 polymer ?
#
loop_
_entity_poly.entity_id
_entity_poly.type
_entity_poly.pdbx_seq_one_letter_code
_entity_poly.pdbx_strand_id
1 'polypeptide(L)'
;MMASDTIQGAEHLALIYTLYKTAQLNHIEFETYLRKVISAMTEHMHQIVFEKDARGTITGYKSHSIPSEILDALMPWNMDQAK
;
A
#
# COMPACT_ATOMS: atom_id res chain seq x y z
N MET A 1 5.72 -13.24 -25.14
CA MET A 1 4.98 -12.52 -24.09
C MET A 1 5.75 -12.71 -22.78
N MET A 2 6.82 -11.93 -22.59
CA MET A 2 7.63 -11.88 -21.36
C MET A 2 7.94 -10.42 -20.96
N ALA A 3 7.60 -9.46 -21.82
CA ALA A 3 7.88 -8.05 -21.60
C ALA A 3 6.85 -7.39 -20.67
N SER A 4 5.56 -7.73 -20.73
CA SER A 4 4.54 -7.08 -19.88
C SER A 4 4.77 -7.35 -18.40
N ASP A 5 5.03 -8.61 -18.04
CA ASP A 5 5.17 -9.02 -16.64
C ASP A 5 6.48 -8.48 -16.05
N THR A 6 7.53 -8.40 -16.88
CA THR A 6 8.80 -7.78 -16.50
C THR A 6 8.65 -6.26 -16.31
N ILE A 7 7.90 -5.58 -17.18
CA ILE A 7 7.61 -4.15 -17.07
C ILE A 7 6.77 -3.85 -15.83
N GLN A 8 5.72 -4.64 -15.58
CA GLN A 8 4.87 -4.49 -14.40
C GLN A 8 5.66 -4.75 -13.10
N GLY A 9 6.56 -5.73 -13.10
CA GLY A 9 7.48 -5.97 -11.98
C GLY A 9 8.42 -4.79 -11.71
N ALA A 10 8.94 -4.16 -12.76
CA ALA A 10 9.80 -2.98 -12.65
C ALA A 10 9.03 -1.76 -12.12
N GLU A 11 7.79 -1.55 -12.57
CA GLU A 11 6.91 -0.49 -12.06
C GLU A 11 6.59 -0.67 -10.58
N HIS A 12 6.23 -1.89 -10.16
CA HIS A 12 6.00 -2.20 -8.75
C HIS A 12 7.26 -1.97 -7.90
N LEU A 13 8.43 -2.37 -8.40
CA LEU A 13 9.70 -2.14 -7.71
C LEU A 13 10.01 -0.65 -7.57
N ALA A 14 9.77 0.14 -8.63
CA ALA A 14 9.97 1.59 -8.61
C ALA A 14 9.04 2.28 -7.60
N LEU A 15 7.77 1.85 -7.51
CA LEU A 15 6.81 2.34 -6.52
C LEU A 15 7.27 2.03 -5.08
N ILE A 16 7.68 0.78 -4.81
CA ILE A 16 8.20 0.38 -3.50
C ILE A 16 9.45 1.17 -3.14
N TYR A 17 10.39 1.34 -4.08
CA TYR A 17 11.60 2.12 -3.85
C TYR A 17 11.31 3.60 -3.56
N THR A 18 10.35 4.18 -4.28
CA THR A 18 9.91 5.56 -4.06
C THR A 18 9.30 5.72 -2.67
N LEU A 19 8.44 4.77 -2.25
CA LEU A 19 7.86 4.76 -0.91
C LEU A 19 8.92 4.63 0.18
N TYR A 20 9.90 3.74 -0.01
CA TYR A 20 11.05 3.58 0.87
C TYR A 20 11.83 4.89 1.02
N LYS A 21 12.14 5.56 -0.10
CA LYS A 21 12.83 6.85 -0.08
C LYS A 21 12.03 7.95 0.60
N THR A 22 10.72 8.00 0.38
CA THR A 22 9.85 8.95 1.09
C THR A 22 9.84 8.70 2.59
N ALA A 23 9.80 7.44 3.05
CA ALA A 23 9.92 7.13 4.49
C ALA A 23 11.27 7.58 5.06
N GLN A 24 12.38 7.33 4.36
CA GLN A 24 13.71 7.81 4.76
C GLN A 24 13.78 9.34 4.87
N LEU A 25 13.20 10.06 3.91
CA LEU A 25 13.17 11.53 3.91
C LEU A 25 12.37 12.11 5.07
N ASN A 26 11.35 11.39 5.55
CA ASN A 26 10.55 11.77 6.72
C ASN A 26 11.09 11.16 8.02
N HIS A 27 12.33 10.66 8.03
CA HIS A 27 12.97 10.08 9.22
C HIS A 27 12.22 8.88 9.85
N ILE A 28 11.46 8.15 9.04
CA ILE A 28 10.68 7.01 9.51
C ILE A 28 11.39 5.70 9.17
N GLU A 29 11.46 4.83 10.17
CA GLU A 29 11.94 3.46 10.01
C GLU A 29 10.92 2.68 9.16
N PHE A 30 11.37 2.22 7.99
CA PHE A 30 10.49 1.70 6.94
C PHE A 30 9.79 0.40 7.33
N GLU A 31 10.43 -0.47 8.11
CA GLU A 31 9.83 -1.71 8.57
C GLU A 31 8.66 -1.42 9.53
N THR A 32 8.85 -0.50 10.46
CA THR A 32 7.82 -0.03 11.40
C THR A 32 6.67 0.63 10.65
N TYR A 33 6.97 1.45 9.64
CA TYR A 33 5.97 2.03 8.75
C TYR A 33 5.12 0.96 8.07
N LEU A 34 5.77 -0.03 7.42
CA LEU A 34 5.06 -1.10 6.73
C LEU A 34 4.21 -1.93 7.70
N ARG A 35 4.72 -2.25 8.90
CA ARG A 35 3.95 -2.96 9.93
C ARG A 35 2.67 -2.19 10.29
N LYS A 36 2.75 -0.87 10.51
CA LYS A 36 1.58 -0.03 10.80
C LYS A 36 0.58 -0.01 9.64
N VAL A 37 1.05 0.19 8.42
CA VAL A 37 0.19 0.21 7.22
C VAL A 37 -0.51 -1.14 7.05
N ILE A 38 0.21 -2.25 7.15
CA ILE A 38 -0.36 -3.60 7.02
C ILE A 38 -1.41 -3.85 8.10
N SER A 39 -1.14 -3.48 9.36
CA SER A 39 -2.12 -3.63 10.45
C SER A 39 -3.40 -2.84 10.16
N ALA A 40 -3.29 -1.55 9.82
CA ALA A 40 -4.46 -0.72 9.53
C ALA A 40 -5.25 -1.21 8.31
N MET A 41 -4.56 -1.62 7.24
CA MET A 41 -5.20 -2.21 6.06
C MET A 41 -5.91 -3.54 6.39
N THR A 42 -5.37 -4.32 7.33
CA THR A 42 -5.99 -5.56 7.81
C THR A 42 -7.24 -5.28 8.63
N GLU A 43 -7.21 -4.28 9.52
CA GLU A 43 -8.37 -3.85 10.30
C GLU A 43 -9.53 -3.40 9.38
N HIS A 44 -9.19 -2.68 8.31
CA HIS A 44 -10.15 -2.20 7.32
C HIS A 44 -10.35 -3.13 6.12
N MET A 45 -9.88 -4.38 6.18
CA MET A 45 -9.95 -5.32 5.05
C MET A 45 -11.39 -5.56 4.57
N HIS A 46 -12.37 -5.52 5.47
CA HIS A 46 -13.79 -5.65 5.17
C HIS A 46 -14.35 -4.50 4.30
N GLN A 47 -13.64 -3.38 4.21
CA GLN A 47 -13.99 -2.20 3.42
C GLN A 47 -13.29 -2.16 2.06
N ILE A 48 -12.45 -3.16 1.76
CA ILE A 48 -11.70 -3.26 0.51
C ILE A 48 -12.40 -4.21 -0.44
N VAL A 49 -12.62 -3.75 -1.66
CA VAL A 49 -13.15 -4.55 -2.75
C VAL A 49 -11.99 -4.96 -3.66
N PHE A 50 -11.75 -6.27 -3.72
CA PHE A 50 -10.77 -6.86 -4.61
C PHE A 50 -11.42 -7.30 -5.92
N GLU A 51 -10.69 -7.16 -7.02
CA GLU A 51 -11.04 -7.83 -8.27
C GLU A 51 -10.83 -9.33 -8.11
N LYS A 52 -11.80 -10.10 -8.62
CA LYS A 52 -11.77 -11.55 -8.56
C LYS A 52 -12.00 -12.13 -9.94
N ASP A 53 -11.28 -13.20 -10.27
CA ASP A 53 -11.57 -14.00 -11.45
C ASP A 53 -12.88 -14.80 -11.27
N ALA A 54 -13.30 -15.51 -12.32
CA ALA A 54 -14.48 -16.38 -12.30
C ALA A 54 -14.39 -17.54 -11.27
N ARG A 55 -13.20 -17.81 -10.72
CA ARG A 55 -12.94 -18.84 -9.71
C ARG A 55 -12.88 -18.27 -8.30
N GLY A 56 -13.00 -16.94 -8.14
CA GLY A 56 -12.94 -16.23 -6.87
C GLY A 56 -11.52 -15.86 -6.43
N THR A 57 -10.49 -16.11 -7.24
CA THR A 57 -9.10 -15.73 -6.96
C THR A 57 -8.95 -14.22 -7.05
N ILE A 58 -8.28 -13.60 -6.08
CA ILE A 58 -7.98 -12.16 -6.11
C ILE A 58 -6.96 -11.89 -7.22
N THR A 59 -7.35 -11.09 -8.21
CA THR A 59 -6.49 -10.70 -9.34
C THR A 59 -5.97 -9.28 -9.21
N GLY A 60 -6.59 -8.45 -8.37
CA GLY A 60 -6.20 -7.06 -8.22
C GLY A 60 -7.02 -6.31 -7.17
N TYR A 61 -6.67 -5.04 -7.01
CA TYR A 61 -7.44 -4.08 -6.22
C TYR A 61 -8.49 -3.41 -7.11
N LYS A 62 -9.73 -3.27 -6.62
CA LYS A 62 -10.81 -2.60 -7.36
C LYS A 62 -11.14 -1.24 -6.77
N SER A 63 -11.49 -1.22 -5.48
CA SER A 63 -11.90 -0.01 -4.76
C SER A 63 -11.84 -0.24 -3.26
N HIS A 64 -11.99 0.83 -2.48
CA HIS A 64 -12.19 0.75 -1.03
C HIS A 64 -13.25 1.77 -0.61
N SER A 65 -13.80 1.59 0.60
CA SER A 65 -14.59 2.60 1.30
C SER A 65 -13.93 3.06 2.60
N ILE A 66 -12.61 2.85 2.72
CA ILE A 66 -11.81 3.32 3.85
C ILE A 66 -11.84 4.86 3.89
N PRO A 67 -12.16 5.49 5.03
CA PRO A 67 -12.13 6.94 5.18
C PRO A 67 -10.75 7.52 4.81
N SER A 68 -10.75 8.62 4.07
CA SER A 68 -9.52 9.31 3.66
C SER A 68 -8.67 9.73 4.86
N GLU A 69 -9.28 10.12 5.96
CA GLU A 69 -8.58 10.48 7.21
C GLU A 69 -7.66 9.36 7.71
N ILE A 70 -8.10 8.10 7.58
CA ILE A 70 -7.33 6.92 8.00
C ILE A 70 -6.15 6.70 7.04
N LEU A 71 -6.39 6.83 5.73
CA LEU A 71 -5.35 6.67 4.72
C LEU A 71 -4.31 7.80 4.78
N ASP A 72 -4.76 9.02 5.03
CA ASP A 72 -3.91 10.20 5.18
C ASP A 72 -3.03 10.08 6.42
N ALA A 73 -3.56 9.57 7.53
CA ALA A 73 -2.77 9.30 8.74
C ALA A 73 -1.69 8.23 8.50
N LEU A 74 -1.89 7.33 7.54
CA LEU A 74 -0.91 6.31 7.15
C LEU A 74 0.17 6.85 6.21
N MET A 75 0.09 8.08 5.72
CA MET A 75 1.15 8.64 4.88
C MET A 75 2.44 8.84 5.68
N PRO A 76 3.63 8.58 5.08
CA PRO A 76 4.89 8.71 5.80
C PRO A 76 5.04 10.08 6.48
N TRP A 77 4.75 11.18 5.79
CA TRP A 77 4.88 12.53 6.35
C TRP A 77 3.91 12.87 7.50
N ASN A 78 2.87 12.06 7.72
CA ASN A 78 1.88 12.26 8.79
C ASN A 78 2.12 11.35 10.00
N MET A 79 2.98 10.33 9.88
CA MET A 79 3.19 9.35 10.97
C MET A 79 3.90 9.93 12.20
N ASP A 80 4.67 11.01 12.06
CA ASP A 80 5.31 11.70 13.19
C ASP A 80 4.38 12.69 13.91
N GLN A 81 3.27 13.08 13.28
CA GLN A 81 2.26 13.97 13.87
C GLN A 81 1.26 13.22 14.78
N ALA A 82 1.27 11.89 14.74
CA ALA A 82 0.41 11.02 15.56
C ALA A 82 1.00 10.70 16.95
N LYS A 83 1.87 11.57 17.48
CA LYS A 83 2.43 11.50 18.84
C LYS A 83 1.67 12.40 19.81
#